data_AF-A0A3P7MNI9-F1
#
_entry.id   AF-A0A3P7MNI9-F1
#
_cell.length_a   1.000
_cell.length_b   1.000
_cell.length_c   1.000
_cell.angle_alpha   90.00
_cell.angle_beta   90.00
_cell.angle_gamma   90.00
#
_symmetry.space_group_name_H-M   'P 1'
#
loop_
_entity.id
_entity.type
_entity.pdbx_description
1 polymer ?
#
loop_
_entity_poly.entity_id
_entity_poly.type
_entity_poly.pdbx_seq_one_letter_code
_entity_poly.pdbx_strand_id
1 'polypeptide(L)'
;MKQDNLVKHLALYDVVNTPGVAADLSHIDTNAKVTAHTGQGELAAAVANADIVVIPAGVPRKPGMTRDDLFNTNAGIVRDLVDVVAVEAPKALIAVITNPVNSTVPIASEVMKKHGVYDKKRIFGVTMLDVVRSQAFVAQLKSIKIAQCQVLFTQHISASVKSTQNLHRFQGSATLSMAVAGWRFTNALLRGLKGDKNVQCAYVANDSVKGVEYFSTPLELGPNGIEKILGVGKVNV
;
A
#
# COMPACT_ATOMS: atom_id res chain seq x y z
N MET A 1 1.58 -10.14 8.18
CA MET A 1 0.14 -10.05 8.55
C MET A 1 -0.28 -11.19 9.46
N LYS A 2 -0.13 -12.47 9.11
CA LYS A 2 -0.49 -13.61 10.00
C LYS A 2 0.12 -13.53 11.41
N GLN A 3 1.35 -13.05 11.54
CA GLN A 3 2.03 -12.87 12.83
C GLN A 3 1.55 -11.67 13.66
N ASP A 4 0.67 -10.83 13.12
CA ASP A 4 0.25 -9.59 13.78
C ASP A 4 -0.98 -9.85 14.67
N ASN A 5 -0.86 -9.57 15.97
CA ASN A 5 -1.90 -9.84 16.96
C ASN A 5 -3.16 -8.98 16.78
N LEU A 6 -3.09 -7.90 15.99
CA LEU A 6 -4.26 -7.09 15.68
C LEU A 6 -5.14 -7.69 14.57
N VAL A 7 -4.60 -8.64 13.80
CA VAL A 7 -5.34 -9.32 12.73
C VAL A 7 -6.15 -10.47 13.32
N LYS A 8 -7.49 -10.39 13.25
CA LYS A 8 -8.39 -11.48 13.67
C LYS A 8 -8.68 -12.47 12.55
N HIS A 9 -8.81 -11.97 11.33
CA HIS A 9 -9.09 -12.76 10.14
C HIS A 9 -8.26 -12.22 8.98
N LEU A 10 -7.54 -13.12 8.30
CA LEU A 10 -6.74 -12.87 7.12
C LEU A 10 -7.36 -13.64 5.95
N ALA A 11 -8.15 -12.95 5.13
CA ALA A 11 -8.63 -13.47 3.86
C ALA A 11 -7.56 -13.25 2.78
N LEU A 12 -7.14 -14.34 2.14
CA LEU A 12 -6.22 -14.31 1.02
C LEU A 12 -7.04 -14.47 -0.26
N TYR A 13 -6.74 -13.65 -1.26
CA TYR A 13 -7.34 -13.73 -2.57
C TYR A 13 -6.24 -13.72 -3.64
N ASP A 14 -6.38 -14.60 -4.62
CA ASP A 14 -5.61 -14.57 -5.86
C ASP A 14 -6.42 -15.26 -6.97
N VAL A 15 -6.03 -15.11 -8.22
CA VAL A 15 -6.63 -15.85 -9.34
C VAL A 15 -6.21 -17.31 -9.34
N VAL A 16 -5.06 -17.64 -8.72
CA VAL A 16 -4.53 -19.02 -8.64
C VAL A 16 -3.82 -19.27 -7.30
N ASN A 17 -3.70 -20.55 -6.91
CA ASN A 17 -2.81 -21.03 -5.84
C ASN A 17 -3.08 -20.51 -4.41
N THR A 18 -4.19 -19.85 -4.14
CA THR A 18 -4.53 -19.38 -2.78
C THR A 18 -4.63 -20.48 -1.70
N PRO A 19 -5.19 -21.69 -1.97
CA PRO A 19 -5.43 -22.68 -0.91
C PRO A 19 -4.15 -23.20 -0.29
N GLY A 20 -3.10 -23.43 -1.10
CA GLY A 20 -1.80 -23.89 -0.61
C GLY A 20 -1.14 -22.84 0.29
N VAL A 21 -1.21 -21.56 -0.10
CA VAL A 21 -0.66 -20.45 0.69
C VAL A 21 -1.41 -20.27 2.01
N ALA A 22 -2.74 -20.39 2.00
CA ALA A 22 -3.55 -20.32 3.22
C ALA A 22 -3.26 -21.50 4.16
N ALA A 23 -3.12 -22.71 3.63
CA ALA A 23 -2.77 -23.90 4.41
C ALA A 23 -1.42 -23.71 5.12
N ASP A 24 -0.39 -23.27 4.38
CA ASP A 24 0.93 -22.97 4.93
C ASP A 24 0.86 -21.92 6.05
N LEU A 25 0.19 -20.78 5.79
CA LEU A 25 0.04 -19.72 6.79
C LEU A 25 -0.80 -20.16 8.01
N SER A 26 -1.74 -21.10 7.84
CA SER A 26 -2.60 -21.57 8.93
C SER A 26 -1.84 -22.35 10.01
N HIS A 27 -0.67 -22.90 9.67
CA HIS A 27 0.19 -23.63 10.61
C HIS A 27 1.02 -22.71 11.53
N ILE A 28 1.07 -21.40 11.26
CA ILE A 28 1.75 -20.44 12.12
C ILE A 28 0.95 -20.29 13.42
N ASP A 29 1.64 -20.35 14.56
CA ASP A 29 1.17 -20.36 15.94
C ASP A 29 0.59 -19.02 16.43
N THR A 30 -0.30 -18.42 15.65
CA THR A 30 -0.97 -17.14 15.95
C THR A 30 -2.49 -17.25 15.78
N ASN A 31 -3.22 -16.36 16.47
CA ASN A 31 -4.68 -16.45 16.58
C ASN A 31 -5.47 -16.07 15.32
N ALA A 32 -4.85 -15.39 14.34
CA ALA A 32 -5.58 -14.95 13.16
C ALA A 32 -6.11 -16.14 12.35
N LYS A 33 -7.42 -16.18 12.12
CA LYS A 33 -8.03 -17.14 11.19
C LYS A 33 -7.55 -16.84 9.78
N VAL A 34 -7.20 -17.85 9.00
CA VAL A 34 -6.82 -17.69 7.58
C VAL A 34 -7.88 -18.33 6.70
N THR A 35 -8.29 -17.66 5.63
CA THR A 35 -9.17 -18.23 4.59
C THR A 35 -8.57 -17.98 3.21
N ALA A 36 -8.70 -18.95 2.32
CA ALA A 36 -8.33 -18.81 0.91
C ALA A 36 -9.56 -18.54 0.06
N HIS A 37 -9.38 -17.68 -0.94
CA HIS A 37 -10.33 -17.39 -2.00
C HIS A 37 -9.59 -17.39 -3.34
N THR A 38 -10.07 -18.15 -4.31
CA THR A 38 -9.41 -18.37 -5.60
C THR A 38 -10.33 -18.11 -6.77
N GLY A 39 -9.84 -17.31 -7.71
CA GLY A 39 -10.56 -16.99 -8.94
C GLY A 39 -11.62 -15.91 -8.73
N GLN A 40 -12.01 -15.27 -9.83
CA GLN A 40 -12.82 -14.04 -9.80
C GLN A 40 -14.14 -14.17 -9.03
N GLY A 41 -14.78 -15.36 -9.06
CA GLY A 41 -16.04 -15.61 -8.37
C GLY A 41 -15.96 -15.58 -6.84
N GLU A 42 -14.76 -15.73 -6.26
CA GLU A 42 -14.57 -15.74 -4.81
C GLU A 42 -14.08 -14.39 -4.26
N LEU A 43 -13.81 -13.41 -5.12
CA LEU A 43 -13.31 -12.09 -4.71
C LEU A 43 -14.29 -11.39 -3.75
N ALA A 44 -15.59 -11.43 -4.06
CA ALA A 44 -16.61 -10.79 -3.23
C ALA A 44 -16.60 -11.36 -1.80
N ALA A 45 -16.55 -12.69 -1.68
CA ALA A 45 -16.45 -13.37 -0.39
C ALA A 45 -15.12 -13.06 0.34
N ALA A 46 -14.04 -12.83 -0.40
CA ALA A 46 -12.73 -12.49 0.18
C ALA A 46 -12.71 -11.11 0.83
N VAL A 47 -13.38 -10.12 0.23
CA VAL A 47 -13.35 -8.73 0.70
C VAL A 47 -14.55 -8.35 1.56
N ALA A 48 -15.60 -9.18 1.61
CA ALA A 48 -16.83 -8.90 2.35
C ALA A 48 -16.55 -8.43 3.79
N ASN A 49 -17.01 -7.21 4.10
CA ASN A 49 -16.83 -6.56 5.41
C ASN A 49 -15.36 -6.39 5.87
N ALA A 50 -14.39 -6.38 4.96
CA ALA A 50 -12.99 -6.16 5.32
C ALA A 50 -12.77 -4.76 5.93
N ASP A 51 -12.04 -4.69 7.04
CA ASP A 51 -11.60 -3.41 7.63
C ASP A 51 -10.51 -2.74 6.77
N ILE A 52 -9.63 -3.56 6.19
CA ILE A 52 -8.48 -3.14 5.38
C ILE A 52 -8.36 -4.09 4.19
N VAL A 53 -8.21 -3.53 2.99
CA VAL A 53 -7.90 -4.28 1.76
C VAL A 53 -6.52 -3.86 1.27
N VAL A 54 -5.58 -4.81 1.22
CA VAL A 54 -4.22 -4.58 0.74
C VAL A 54 -4.09 -5.17 -0.66
N ILE A 55 -3.69 -4.34 -1.63
CA ILE A 55 -3.64 -4.71 -3.05
C ILE A 55 -2.19 -4.73 -3.54
N PRO A 56 -1.46 -5.85 -3.37
CA PRO A 56 -0.17 -6.08 -4.03
C PRO A 56 -0.32 -6.69 -5.43
N ALA A 57 -1.54 -7.05 -5.83
CA ALA A 57 -1.85 -7.73 -7.08
C ALA A 57 -1.38 -6.92 -8.29
N GLY A 58 -0.72 -7.58 -9.21
CA GLY A 58 -0.19 -6.95 -10.41
C GLY A 58 0.86 -7.82 -11.07
N VAL A 59 1.15 -7.52 -12.33
CA VAL A 59 2.21 -8.21 -13.05
C VAL A 59 3.53 -7.46 -12.84
N PRO A 60 4.64 -8.16 -12.52
CA PRO A 60 5.95 -7.55 -12.57
C PRO A 60 6.32 -7.27 -14.03
N ARG A 61 7.18 -6.27 -14.24
CA ARG A 61 7.67 -5.96 -15.59
C ARG A 61 8.42 -7.16 -16.16
N LYS A 62 7.92 -7.73 -17.26
CA LYS A 62 8.59 -8.80 -18.01
C LYS A 62 9.48 -8.23 -19.13
N PRO A 63 10.54 -8.95 -19.55
CA PRO A 63 11.28 -8.60 -20.77
C PRO A 63 10.31 -8.43 -21.96
N GLY A 64 10.51 -7.39 -22.77
CA GLY A 64 9.64 -7.09 -23.91
C GLY A 64 8.36 -6.29 -23.59
N MET A 65 7.96 -6.18 -22.32
CA MET A 65 6.78 -5.38 -21.93
C MET A 65 7.11 -3.88 -21.92
N THR A 66 6.29 -3.08 -22.60
CA THR A 66 6.41 -1.61 -22.57
C THR A 66 5.94 -1.05 -21.22
N ARG A 67 6.21 0.23 -20.97
CA ARG A 67 5.68 0.90 -19.76
C ARG A 67 4.16 1.00 -19.81
N ASP A 68 3.61 1.22 -21.01
CA ASP A 68 2.18 1.40 -21.21
C ASP A 68 1.44 0.07 -21.09
N ASP A 69 2.01 -1.04 -21.57
CA ASP A 69 1.43 -2.38 -21.37
C ASP A 69 1.32 -2.74 -19.89
N LEU A 70 2.39 -2.47 -19.14
CA LEU A 70 2.43 -2.70 -17.70
C LEU A 70 1.40 -1.84 -16.97
N PHE A 71 1.31 -0.56 -17.34
CA PHE A 71 0.31 0.36 -16.82
C PHE A 71 -1.11 -0.16 -17.10
N ASN A 72 -1.43 -0.48 -18.36
CA ASN A 72 -2.77 -0.90 -18.77
C ASN A 72 -3.19 -2.19 -18.07
N THR A 73 -2.27 -3.15 -17.95
CA THR A 73 -2.52 -4.42 -17.26
C THR A 73 -2.84 -4.17 -15.77
N ASN A 74 -1.99 -3.43 -15.06
CA ASN A 74 -2.17 -3.19 -13.64
C ASN A 74 -3.33 -2.22 -13.34
N ALA A 75 -3.61 -1.28 -14.23
CA ALA A 75 -4.79 -0.42 -14.18
C ALA A 75 -6.08 -1.25 -14.23
N GLY A 76 -6.16 -2.23 -15.15
CA GLY A 76 -7.29 -3.15 -15.23
C GLY A 76 -7.46 -3.96 -13.95
N ILE A 77 -6.37 -4.56 -13.45
CA ILE A 77 -6.39 -5.35 -12.20
C ILE A 77 -6.90 -4.51 -11.04
N VAL A 78 -6.35 -3.31 -10.82
CA VAL A 78 -6.77 -2.46 -9.69
C VAL A 78 -8.21 -2.01 -9.85
N ARG A 79 -8.64 -1.63 -11.06
CA ARG A 79 -10.03 -1.26 -11.33
C ARG A 79 -10.98 -2.39 -10.94
N ASP A 80 -10.74 -3.60 -11.42
CA ASP A 80 -11.65 -4.74 -11.23
C ASP A 80 -11.69 -5.18 -9.76
N LEU A 81 -10.55 -5.15 -9.05
CA LEU A 81 -10.50 -5.41 -7.61
C LEU A 81 -11.29 -4.36 -6.81
N VAL A 82 -11.08 -3.08 -7.11
CA VAL A 82 -11.72 -1.98 -6.38
C VAL A 82 -13.21 -1.90 -6.70
N ASP A 83 -13.64 -2.33 -7.89
CA ASP A 83 -15.06 -2.39 -8.27
C ASP A 83 -15.84 -3.31 -7.32
N VAL A 84 -15.27 -4.48 -6.98
CA VAL A 84 -15.88 -5.40 -6.00
C VAL A 84 -15.76 -4.86 -4.57
N VAL A 85 -14.62 -4.27 -4.20
CA VAL A 85 -14.45 -3.65 -2.87
C VAL A 85 -15.48 -2.53 -2.63
N ALA A 86 -15.80 -1.74 -3.66
CA ALA A 86 -16.77 -0.66 -3.57
C ALA A 86 -18.17 -1.16 -3.19
N VAL A 87 -18.53 -2.38 -3.60
CA VAL A 87 -19.81 -3.01 -3.28
C VAL A 87 -19.77 -3.74 -1.94
N GLU A 88 -18.75 -4.58 -1.73
CA GLU A 88 -18.71 -5.55 -0.64
C GLU A 88 -18.06 -5.01 0.66
N ALA A 89 -17.21 -3.99 0.54
CA ALA A 89 -16.53 -3.35 1.66
C ALA A 89 -16.27 -1.86 1.42
N PRO A 90 -17.33 -1.04 1.18
CA PRO A 90 -17.19 0.38 0.82
C PRO A 90 -16.47 1.24 1.87
N LYS A 91 -16.39 0.75 3.12
CA LYS A 91 -15.74 1.45 4.23
C LYS A 91 -14.31 0.96 4.51
N ALA A 92 -13.81 -0.03 3.78
CA ALA A 92 -12.47 -0.55 3.97
C ALA A 92 -11.39 0.54 3.77
N LEU A 93 -10.30 0.45 4.51
CA LEU A 93 -9.07 1.18 4.19
C LEU A 93 -8.35 0.44 3.05
N ILE A 94 -8.22 1.07 1.89
CA ILE A 94 -7.64 0.47 0.68
C ILE A 94 -6.16 0.87 0.57
N ALA A 95 -5.25 -0.08 0.71
CA ALA A 95 -3.81 0.11 0.59
C ALA A 95 -3.30 -0.47 -0.74
N VAL A 96 -3.13 0.41 -1.73
CA VAL A 96 -2.66 0.07 -3.08
C VAL A 96 -1.13 0.01 -3.11
N ILE A 97 -0.59 -1.17 -3.36
CA ILE A 97 0.85 -1.42 -3.57
C ILE A 97 1.15 -1.54 -5.08
N THR A 98 0.15 -1.95 -5.87
CA THR A 98 0.26 -2.16 -7.31
C THR A 98 0.87 -0.95 -8.04
N ASN A 99 1.96 -1.20 -8.76
CA ASN A 99 2.61 -0.19 -9.57
C ASN A 99 1.93 -0.01 -10.93
N PRO A 100 1.93 1.20 -11.51
CA PRO A 100 2.48 2.44 -10.94
C PRO A 100 1.50 3.09 -9.95
N VAL A 101 1.92 3.25 -8.69
CA VAL A 101 1.07 3.79 -7.59
C VAL A 101 0.48 5.17 -7.92
N ASN A 102 1.26 6.00 -8.64
CA ASN A 102 0.84 7.34 -9.07
C ASN A 102 -0.39 7.33 -9.99
N SER A 103 -0.75 6.18 -10.55
CA SER A 103 -1.90 6.03 -11.45
C SER A 103 -2.94 5.09 -10.91
N THR A 104 -2.54 4.01 -10.24
CA THR A 104 -3.47 3.03 -9.67
C THR A 104 -4.29 3.61 -8.52
N VAL A 105 -3.76 4.57 -7.76
CA VAL A 105 -4.53 5.28 -6.72
C VAL A 105 -5.62 6.19 -7.29
N PRO A 106 -5.35 7.05 -8.28
CA PRO A 106 -6.41 7.76 -9.00
C PRO A 106 -7.45 6.82 -9.60
N ILE A 107 -7.04 5.70 -10.22
CA ILE A 107 -7.98 4.71 -10.76
C ILE A 107 -8.89 4.14 -9.68
N ALA A 108 -8.32 3.70 -8.55
CA ALA A 108 -9.11 3.21 -7.41
C ALA A 108 -10.10 4.28 -6.91
N SER A 109 -9.66 5.54 -6.86
CA SER A 109 -10.50 6.66 -6.44
C SER A 109 -11.68 6.91 -7.40
N GLU A 110 -11.44 6.88 -8.72
CA GLU A 110 -12.50 7.05 -9.73
C GLU A 110 -13.50 5.89 -9.72
N VAL A 111 -13.04 4.64 -9.47
CA VAL A 111 -13.95 3.50 -9.32
C VAL A 111 -14.85 3.68 -8.09
N MET A 112 -14.28 4.06 -6.95
CA MET A 112 -15.07 4.34 -5.74
C MET A 112 -16.05 5.51 -5.94
N LYS A 113 -15.68 6.54 -6.73
CA LYS A 113 -16.57 7.66 -7.08
C LYS A 113 -17.73 7.20 -7.95
N LYS A 114 -17.47 6.35 -8.94
CA LYS A 114 -18.49 5.76 -9.82
C LYS A 114 -19.56 4.99 -9.04
N HIS A 115 -19.17 4.32 -7.95
CA HIS A 115 -20.08 3.62 -7.04
C HIS A 115 -20.74 4.53 -5.98
N GLY A 116 -20.38 5.82 -5.92
CA GLY A 116 -20.93 6.77 -4.95
C GLY A 116 -20.45 6.57 -3.50
N VAL A 117 -19.38 5.80 -3.29
CA VAL A 117 -18.85 5.42 -1.96
C VAL A 117 -17.45 5.98 -1.68
N TYR A 118 -16.98 6.90 -2.52
CA TYR A 118 -15.64 7.48 -2.39
C TYR A 118 -15.46 8.27 -1.09
N ASP A 119 -14.45 7.88 -0.32
CA ASP A 119 -13.92 8.63 0.81
C ASP A 119 -12.40 8.79 0.64
N LYS A 120 -11.97 10.04 0.40
CA LYS A 120 -10.55 10.37 0.20
C LYS A 120 -9.67 10.02 1.40
N LYS A 121 -10.25 9.83 2.59
CA LYS A 121 -9.52 9.44 3.81
C LYS A 121 -9.18 7.95 3.86
N ARG A 122 -9.64 7.15 2.90
CA ARG A 122 -9.57 5.68 2.96
C ARG A 122 -8.75 5.03 1.86
N ILE A 123 -8.22 5.80 0.90
CA ILE A 123 -7.45 5.25 -0.22
C ILE A 123 -6.00 5.70 -0.11
N PHE A 124 -5.09 4.74 -0.06
CA PHE A 124 -3.66 4.95 0.20
C PHE A 124 -2.80 4.27 -0.84
N GLY A 125 -1.94 5.03 -1.50
CA GLY A 125 -0.81 4.49 -2.24
C GLY A 125 0.35 4.22 -1.29
N VAL A 126 0.74 2.95 -1.16
CA VAL A 126 1.78 2.53 -0.21
C VAL A 126 3.15 2.92 -0.73
N THR A 127 3.67 4.03 -0.22
CA THR A 127 5.03 4.54 -0.52
C THR A 127 6.07 4.15 0.53
N MET A 128 5.71 3.25 1.46
CA MET A 128 6.54 2.87 2.61
C MET A 128 7.88 2.23 2.22
N LEU A 129 7.99 1.63 1.03
CA LEU A 129 9.26 1.06 0.56
C LEU A 129 10.34 2.13 0.35
N ASP A 130 9.96 3.32 -0.11
CA ASP A 130 10.88 4.43 -0.29
C ASP A 130 11.41 4.91 1.07
N VAL A 131 10.53 5.03 2.07
CA VAL A 131 10.91 5.33 3.47
C VAL A 131 11.91 4.29 4.01
N VAL A 132 11.59 3.01 3.86
CA VAL A 132 12.46 1.91 4.34
C VAL A 132 13.84 1.96 3.69
N ARG A 133 13.90 2.12 2.36
CA ARG A 133 15.17 2.18 1.61
C ARG A 133 16.03 3.36 2.04
N SER A 134 15.41 4.51 2.18
CA SER A 134 16.14 5.72 2.52
C SER A 134 16.59 5.78 3.97
N GLN A 135 15.81 5.25 4.92
CA GLN A 135 16.29 5.10 6.30
C GLN A 135 17.52 4.19 6.34
N ALA A 136 17.51 3.07 5.59
CA ALA A 136 18.68 2.20 5.51
C ALA A 136 19.90 2.93 4.91
N PHE A 137 19.69 3.69 3.84
CA PHE A 137 20.76 4.46 3.18
C PHE A 137 21.32 5.58 4.07
N VAL A 138 20.47 6.41 4.68
CA VAL A 138 20.91 7.50 5.57
C VAL A 138 21.61 6.94 6.81
N ALA A 139 21.11 5.85 7.38
CA ALA A 139 21.76 5.19 8.52
C ALA A 139 23.17 4.70 8.15
N GLN A 140 23.33 4.10 6.98
CA GLN A 140 24.62 3.66 6.46
C GLN A 140 25.58 4.84 6.23
N LEU A 141 25.11 5.91 5.55
CA LEU A 141 25.95 7.08 5.27
C LEU A 141 26.40 7.81 6.54
N LYS A 142 25.54 7.89 7.55
CA LYS A 142 25.84 8.58 8.82
C LYS A 142 26.47 7.66 9.86
N SER A 143 26.65 6.37 9.56
CA SER A 143 27.12 5.36 10.52
C SER A 143 26.32 5.35 11.82
N ILE A 144 24.99 5.53 11.74
CA ILE A 144 24.08 5.51 12.90
C ILE A 144 23.24 4.23 12.91
N LYS A 145 22.68 3.89 14.07
CA LYS A 145 21.73 2.76 14.17
C LYS A 145 20.44 3.10 13.42
N ILE A 146 19.90 2.16 12.64
CA ILE A 146 18.62 2.34 11.90
C ILE A 146 17.48 2.76 12.83
N ALA A 147 17.44 2.24 14.07
CA ALA A 147 16.44 2.62 15.07
C ALA A 147 16.46 4.12 15.45
N GLN A 148 17.56 4.81 15.18
CA GLN A 148 17.73 6.25 15.43
C GLN A 148 17.51 7.08 14.15
N CYS A 149 17.22 6.44 13.01
CA CYS A 149 17.04 7.09 11.73
C CYS A 149 15.55 7.16 11.39
N GLN A 150 14.98 8.36 11.52
CA GLN A 150 13.62 8.64 11.05
C GLN A 150 13.70 9.52 9.81
N VAL A 151 13.12 9.04 8.70
CA VAL A 151 13.02 9.81 7.47
C VAL A 151 11.59 9.72 6.95
N LEU A 152 10.92 10.87 6.84
CA LEU A 152 9.59 10.97 6.23
C LEU A 152 9.77 11.49 4.80
N PHE A 153 9.19 10.78 3.82
CA PHE A 153 9.30 11.12 2.40
C PHE A 153 8.07 11.84 1.88
N THR A 154 8.33 12.84 1.04
CA THR A 154 7.37 13.38 0.10
C THR A 154 7.83 13.08 -1.33
N GLN A 155 6.90 13.03 -2.27
CA GLN A 155 7.13 12.49 -3.62
C GLN A 155 8.30 13.15 -4.39
N HIS A 156 8.59 14.44 -4.13
CA HIS A 156 9.69 15.16 -4.76
C HIS A 156 11.08 14.59 -4.45
N ILE A 157 11.27 13.91 -3.31
CA ILE A 157 12.58 13.42 -2.88
C ILE A 157 12.86 11.99 -3.41
N SER A 158 11.83 11.19 -3.75
CA SER A 158 12.02 9.85 -4.34
C SER A 158 12.79 9.91 -5.67
N ALA A 159 12.63 11.00 -6.45
CA ALA A 159 13.43 11.25 -7.65
C ALA A 159 14.92 11.49 -7.32
N SER A 160 15.20 12.30 -6.30
CA SER A 160 16.57 12.63 -5.87
C SER A 160 17.31 11.44 -5.22
N VAL A 161 16.60 10.56 -4.49
CA VAL A 161 17.17 9.31 -3.94
C VAL A 161 17.48 8.32 -5.07
N LYS A 162 16.63 8.26 -6.11
CA LYS A 162 16.89 7.44 -7.30
C LYS A 162 18.11 7.93 -8.08
N SER A 163 18.38 9.24 -8.11
CA SER A 163 19.56 9.78 -8.81
C SER A 163 20.87 9.64 -8.03
N THR A 164 20.82 9.48 -6.70
CA THR A 164 22.04 9.29 -5.88
C THR A 164 22.53 7.84 -5.86
N GLN A 165 21.76 6.88 -6.34
CA GLN A 165 22.13 5.48 -6.30
C GLN A 165 22.43 4.92 -7.69
N ASN A 166 23.68 4.46 -7.87
CA ASN A 166 24.00 3.27 -8.67
C ASN A 166 23.39 2.03 -7.97
N LEU A 167 22.09 2.03 -7.69
CA LEU A 167 21.41 0.86 -7.15
C LEU A 167 21.44 -0.15 -8.28
N HIS A 168 22.30 -1.17 -8.17
CA HIS A 168 22.31 -2.29 -9.10
C HIS A 168 20.86 -2.72 -9.32
N ARG A 169 20.38 -2.54 -10.55
CA ARG A 169 19.04 -2.95 -10.96
C ARG A 169 18.97 -4.45 -10.71
N PHE A 170 18.42 -4.86 -9.58
CA PHE A 170 17.93 -6.22 -9.44
C PHE A 170 16.96 -6.45 -10.60
N GLN A 171 17.26 -7.44 -11.44
CA GLN A 171 16.37 -7.88 -12.50
C GLN A 171 15.17 -8.59 -11.84
N GLY A 172 14.21 -7.79 -11.41
CA GLY A 172 13.02 -8.20 -10.67
C GLY A 172 12.51 -7.05 -9.79
N SER A 173 11.20 -6.87 -9.68
CA SER A 173 10.64 -5.94 -8.69
C SER A 173 10.90 -6.43 -7.27
N ALA A 174 11.15 -5.53 -6.33
CA ALA A 174 11.38 -5.90 -4.93
C ALA A 174 10.18 -6.66 -4.34
N THR A 175 10.42 -7.85 -3.79
CA THR A 175 9.38 -8.71 -3.19
C THR A 175 9.43 -8.65 -1.67
N LEU A 176 10.51 -9.17 -1.05
CA LEU A 176 10.63 -9.28 0.41
C LEU A 176 10.63 -7.92 1.11
N SER A 177 11.42 -6.96 0.62
CA SER A 177 11.44 -5.61 1.19
C SER A 177 10.12 -4.87 0.97
N MET A 178 9.40 -5.16 -0.12
CA MET A 178 8.05 -4.65 -0.34
C MET A 178 7.03 -5.31 0.61
N ALA A 179 7.15 -6.61 0.89
CA ALA A 179 6.30 -7.28 1.88
C ALA A 179 6.48 -6.69 3.28
N VAL A 180 7.73 -6.38 3.69
CA VAL A 180 8.01 -5.67 4.94
C VAL A 180 7.39 -4.27 4.93
N ALA A 181 7.57 -3.51 3.85
CA ALA A 181 7.01 -2.16 3.73
C ALA A 181 5.47 -2.16 3.75
N GLY A 182 4.85 -3.08 3.01
CA GLY A 182 3.41 -3.29 2.96
C GLY A 182 2.84 -3.68 4.32
N TRP A 183 3.48 -4.61 5.04
CA TRP A 183 3.07 -4.96 6.41
C TRP A 183 3.24 -3.77 7.36
N ARG A 184 4.36 -3.04 7.33
CA ARG A 184 4.56 -1.86 8.21
C ARG A 184 3.46 -0.83 8.03
N PHE A 185 3.08 -0.54 6.79
CA PHE A 185 1.98 0.37 6.51
C PHE A 185 0.62 -0.20 6.94
N THR A 186 0.37 -1.48 6.67
CA THR A 186 -0.88 -2.15 7.10
C THR A 186 -1.01 -2.19 8.62
N ASN A 187 0.07 -2.47 9.34
CA ASN A 187 0.11 -2.43 10.80
C ASN A 187 -0.15 -1.01 11.33
N ALA A 188 0.39 0.01 10.68
CA ALA A 188 0.08 1.40 11.01
C ALA A 188 -1.42 1.73 10.85
N LEU A 189 -2.07 1.20 9.81
CA LEU A 189 -3.54 1.30 9.64
C LEU A 189 -4.29 0.53 10.73
N LEU A 190 -3.90 -0.72 11.03
CA LEU A 190 -4.49 -1.54 12.10
C LEU A 190 -4.44 -0.84 13.46
N ARG A 191 -3.29 -0.22 13.76
CA ARG A 191 -3.08 0.59 14.96
C ARG A 191 -3.98 1.84 14.94
N GLY A 192 -4.05 2.54 13.81
CA GLY A 192 -4.98 3.65 13.61
C GLY A 192 -6.44 3.28 13.90
N LEU A 193 -6.89 2.12 13.41
CA LEU A 193 -8.22 1.57 13.70
C LEU A 193 -8.47 1.32 15.20
N LYS A 194 -7.41 1.04 15.98
CA LYS A 194 -7.47 0.91 17.45
C LYS A 194 -7.39 2.23 18.20
N GLY A 195 -7.22 3.35 17.49
CA GLY A 195 -7.07 4.68 18.08
C GLY A 195 -5.63 5.08 18.39
N ASP A 196 -4.63 4.25 18.05
CA ASP A 196 -3.22 4.62 18.17
C ASP A 196 -2.89 5.71 17.15
N LYS A 197 -2.57 6.91 17.65
CA LYS A 197 -2.05 7.98 16.81
C LYS A 197 -0.68 7.59 16.26
N ASN A 198 -0.56 7.54 14.95
CA ASN A 198 0.71 7.31 14.28
C ASN A 198 0.77 8.04 12.93
N VAL A 199 1.99 8.39 12.51
CA VAL A 199 2.24 9.14 11.28
C VAL A 199 2.93 8.24 10.27
N GLN A 200 2.39 8.18 9.06
CA GLN A 200 3.00 7.47 7.93
C GLN A 200 3.04 8.38 6.70
N CYS A 201 3.90 8.06 5.73
CA CYS A 201 3.83 8.66 4.41
C CYS A 201 3.05 7.75 3.45
N ALA A 202 2.05 8.30 2.77
CA ALA A 202 1.37 7.60 1.68
C ALA A 202 1.00 8.57 0.56
N TYR A 203 0.85 8.06 -0.66
CA TYR A 203 0.32 8.79 -1.80
C TYR A 203 -1.20 8.82 -1.73
N VAL A 204 -1.78 9.98 -1.51
CA VAL A 204 -3.23 10.15 -1.26
C VAL A 204 -3.77 11.33 -2.06
N ALA A 205 -5.08 11.39 -2.22
CA ALA A 205 -5.73 12.61 -2.69
C ALA A 205 -5.42 13.74 -1.71
N ASN A 206 -4.88 14.84 -2.21
CA ASN A 206 -4.24 15.85 -1.40
C ASN A 206 -4.51 17.25 -1.95
N ASP A 207 -5.07 18.11 -1.11
CA ASP A 207 -5.36 19.51 -1.45
C ASP A 207 -4.27 20.48 -0.94
N SER A 208 -3.23 19.96 -0.29
CA SER A 208 -2.17 20.76 0.38
C SER A 208 -1.12 21.31 -0.58
N VAL A 209 -1.04 20.79 -1.81
CA VAL A 209 -0.11 21.25 -2.85
C VAL A 209 -0.93 21.79 -4.01
N LYS A 210 -0.88 23.10 -4.23
CA LYS A 210 -1.68 23.76 -5.26
C LYS A 210 -1.33 23.20 -6.65
N GLY A 211 -2.36 22.78 -7.39
CA GLY A 211 -2.23 22.25 -8.75
C GLY A 211 -1.88 20.76 -8.83
N VAL A 212 -1.85 20.03 -7.72
CA VAL A 212 -1.57 18.59 -7.68
C VAL A 212 -2.65 17.88 -6.88
N GLU A 213 -3.49 17.07 -7.55
CA GLU A 213 -4.64 16.39 -6.91
C GLU A 213 -4.24 15.23 -5.97
N TYR A 214 -3.09 14.60 -6.24
CA TYR A 214 -2.61 13.47 -5.46
C TYR A 214 -1.12 13.65 -5.17
N PHE A 215 -0.73 13.48 -3.91
CA PHE A 215 0.64 13.71 -3.50
C PHE A 215 1.02 12.87 -2.29
N SER A 216 2.29 12.43 -2.23
CA SER A 216 2.82 11.70 -1.07
C SER A 216 3.25 12.65 0.02
N THR A 217 2.66 12.51 1.20
CA THR A 217 2.82 13.41 2.35
C THR A 217 2.73 12.62 3.66
N PRO A 218 3.35 13.08 4.76
CA PRO A 218 3.07 12.56 6.08
C PRO A 218 1.60 12.82 6.46
N LEU A 219 0.97 11.80 7.01
CA LEU A 219 -0.43 11.80 7.42
C LEU A 219 -0.60 11.10 8.76
N GLU A 220 -1.41 11.72 9.63
CA GLU A 220 -1.87 11.12 10.88
C GLU A 220 -3.00 10.14 10.56
N LEU A 221 -2.81 8.90 10.98
CA LEU A 221 -3.79 7.83 10.87
C LEU A 221 -4.64 7.73 12.15
N GLY A 222 -5.91 7.34 11.97
CA GLY A 222 -6.85 7.12 13.07
C GLY A 222 -8.00 6.19 12.69
N PRO A 223 -9.06 6.13 13.52
CA PRO A 223 -10.14 5.13 13.39
C PRO A 223 -10.89 5.17 12.06
N ASN A 224 -10.86 6.30 11.36
CA ASN A 224 -11.56 6.49 10.08
C ASN A 224 -10.61 6.68 8.89
N GLY A 225 -9.36 6.22 9.00
CA GLY A 225 -8.34 6.41 7.97
C GLY A 225 -7.50 7.66 8.24
N ILE A 226 -7.44 8.59 7.29
CA ILE A 226 -6.67 9.84 7.42
C ILE A 226 -7.40 10.80 8.38
N GLU A 227 -6.78 11.10 9.52
CA GLU A 227 -7.23 12.14 10.45
C GLU A 227 -6.72 13.51 10.00
N LYS A 228 -5.45 13.59 9.61
CA LYS A 228 -4.81 14.84 9.23
C LYS A 228 -3.73 14.64 8.17
N ILE A 229 -3.72 15.51 7.17
CA ILE A 229 -2.61 15.65 6.23
C ILE A 229 -1.65 16.71 6.79
N LEU A 230 -0.37 16.36 6.96
CA LEU A 230 0.63 17.25 7.57
C LEU A 230 1.34 18.15 6.54
N GLY A 231 1.11 17.93 5.25
CA GLY A 231 1.70 18.70 4.18
C GLY A 231 3.19 18.40 3.97
N VAL A 232 3.91 19.32 3.33
CA VAL A 232 5.34 19.15 3.01
C VAL A 232 6.28 19.69 4.10
N GLY A 233 5.75 20.41 5.08
CA GLY A 233 6.55 21.08 6.10
C GLY A 233 7.48 22.16 5.52
N LYS A 234 8.48 22.58 6.32
CA LYS A 234 9.56 23.44 5.82
C LYS A 234 10.55 22.58 5.04
N VAL A 235 10.72 22.89 3.76
CA VAL A 235 11.73 22.27 2.89
C VAL A 235 12.87 23.26 2.74
N ASN A 236 14.10 22.81 2.97
CA ASN A 236 15.28 23.60 2.64
C ASN A 236 15.45 23.54 1.12
N VAL A 237 15.37 24.70 0.45
CA VAL A 237 15.65 24.85 -0.98
C VAL A 237 17.13 25.16 -1.16
#